data_AF-L5K8W9-F1
#
_entry.id   AF-L5K8W9-F1
#
_cell.length_a   1.000
_cell.length_b   1.000
_cell.length_c   1.000
_cell.angle_alpha   90.00
_cell.angle_beta   90.00
_cell.angle_gamma   90.00
#
_symmetry.space_group_name_H-M   'P 1'
#
loop_
_entity.id
_entity.type
_entity.pdbx_description
1 polymer ?
#
loop_
_entity_poly.entity_id
_entity_poly.type
_entity_poly.pdbx_seq_one_letter_code
_entity_poly.pdbx_strand_id
1 'polypeptide(L)'
;MAAAVTFCRLLGRRGATALSVPRGARCFGVRTSPTGEKVTHTGQVYDDKDYRKVRFIERQKEVNENFAIDLIAEQPVSDVESRVVSCDGGGGALGHPKVYINLDKETKTGTCGYCGLQFRQQHH
;
A
#
# COMPACT_ATOMS: atom_id res chain seq x y z
N MET A 1 56.39 -46.02 -8.91
CA MET A 1 56.85 -44.63 -8.77
C MET A 1 55.63 -43.72 -8.70
N ALA A 2 55.56 -42.91 -7.65
CA ALA A 2 54.42 -42.10 -7.25
C ALA A 2 54.19 -40.88 -8.16
N ALA A 3 52.93 -40.51 -8.35
CA ALA A 3 52.54 -39.14 -8.68
C ALA A 3 51.15 -38.87 -8.10
N ALA A 4 51.12 -38.28 -6.91
CA ALA A 4 49.90 -37.80 -6.28
C ALA A 4 49.45 -36.51 -6.96
N VAL A 5 48.30 -36.53 -7.62
CA VAL A 5 47.73 -35.34 -8.27
C VAL A 5 46.88 -34.60 -7.24
N THR A 6 47.43 -33.53 -6.68
CA THR A 6 46.78 -32.69 -5.68
C THR A 6 45.73 -31.81 -6.38
N PHE A 7 44.46 -32.21 -6.32
CA PHE A 7 43.34 -31.40 -6.78
C PHE A 7 43.17 -30.18 -5.85
N CYS A 8 43.64 -29.01 -6.28
CA CYS A 8 43.35 -27.74 -5.64
C CYS A 8 41.83 -27.45 -5.74
N ARG A 9 41.10 -27.62 -4.64
CA ARG A 9 39.73 -27.13 -4.48
C ARG A 9 39.74 -25.60 -4.52
N LEU A 10 39.33 -25.03 -5.64
CA LEU A 10 38.92 -23.62 -5.74
C LEU A 10 37.70 -23.41 -4.82
N LEU A 11 37.93 -22.75 -3.68
CA LEU A 11 36.85 -22.22 -2.84
C LEU A 11 36.16 -21.10 -3.63
N GLY A 12 35.06 -21.45 -4.30
CA GLY A 12 34.15 -20.49 -4.91
C GLY A 12 33.63 -19.54 -3.84
N ARG A 13 33.98 -18.25 -3.99
CA ARG A 13 33.41 -17.13 -3.22
C ARG A 13 31.88 -17.25 -3.25
N ARG A 14 31.28 -17.53 -2.09
CA ARG A 14 29.85 -17.38 -1.86
C ARG A 14 29.50 -15.91 -2.09
N GLY A 15 28.91 -15.61 -3.23
CA GLY A 15 28.28 -14.32 -3.48
C GLY A 15 27.21 -14.12 -2.41
N ALA A 16 27.32 -13.02 -1.67
CA ALA A 16 26.27 -12.60 -0.75
C ALA A 16 25.03 -12.32 -1.59
N THR A 17 24.02 -13.20 -1.50
CA THR A 17 22.67 -12.88 -1.93
C THR A 17 22.24 -11.70 -1.09
N ALA A 18 22.24 -10.51 -1.68
CA ALA A 18 21.61 -9.35 -1.12
C ALA A 18 20.13 -9.70 -0.90
N LEU A 19 19.80 -10.03 0.35
CA LEU A 19 18.42 -10.09 0.83
C LEU A 19 17.86 -8.70 0.60
N SER A 20 17.10 -8.53 -0.48
CA SER A 20 16.24 -7.38 -0.65
C SER A 20 15.28 -7.39 0.54
N VAL A 21 15.48 -6.45 1.47
CA VAL A 21 14.55 -6.19 2.54
C VAL A 21 13.18 -5.98 1.88
N PRO A 22 12.14 -6.75 2.25
CA PRO A 22 10.82 -6.49 1.72
C PRO A 22 10.49 -5.05 2.15
N ARG A 23 10.31 -4.16 1.17
CA ARG A 23 9.76 -2.83 1.39
C ARG A 23 8.53 -3.02 2.27
N GLY A 24 8.58 -2.46 3.48
CA GLY A 24 7.74 -2.84 4.60
C GLY A 24 6.31 -3.18 4.20
N ALA A 25 5.88 -4.40 4.51
CA ALA A 25 4.49 -4.79 4.40
C ALA A 25 3.68 -3.76 5.20
N ARG A 26 2.89 -2.94 4.51
CA ARG A 26 1.92 -2.08 5.18
C ARG A 26 0.96 -3.03 5.89
N CYS A 27 0.76 -2.84 7.19
CA CYS A 27 -0.25 -3.59 7.93
C CYS A 27 -1.60 -3.10 7.43
N PHE A 28 -2.21 -3.87 6.52
CA PHE A 28 -3.55 -3.61 6.03
C PHE A 28 -4.55 -3.86 7.16
N GLY A 29 -5.49 -2.94 7.34
CA GLY A 29 -6.64 -3.07 8.23
C GLY A 29 -6.48 -2.49 9.64
N VAL A 30 -7.43 -2.86 10.50
CA VAL A 30 -7.57 -2.32 11.85
C VAL A 30 -6.39 -2.72 12.74
N ARG A 31 -5.77 -1.72 13.37
CA ARG A 31 -4.72 -1.93 14.38
C ARG A 31 -5.32 -1.89 15.77
N THR A 32 -4.73 -2.65 16.69
CA THR A 32 -5.14 -2.66 18.11
C THR A 32 -4.14 -1.87 18.93
N SER A 33 -4.64 -0.99 19.80
CA SER A 33 -3.82 -0.22 20.75
C SER A 33 -3.30 -1.10 21.90
N PRO A 34 -2.32 -0.62 22.70
CA PRO A 34 -1.81 -1.36 23.86
C PRO A 34 -2.89 -1.74 24.88
N THR A 35 -3.97 -0.96 24.98
CA THR A 35 -5.12 -1.25 25.84
C THR A 35 -6.14 -2.21 25.25
N GLY A 36 -5.89 -2.76 24.06
CA GLY A 36 -6.80 -3.69 23.39
C GLY A 36 -7.92 -3.01 22.59
N GLU A 37 -7.97 -1.67 22.56
CA GLU A 37 -8.97 -0.92 21.79
C GLU A 37 -8.59 -0.85 20.31
N LYS A 38 -9.57 -1.08 19.41
CA LYS A 38 -9.39 -0.90 17.96
C LYS A 38 -9.16 0.58 17.62
N VAL A 39 -8.09 0.84 16.86
CA VAL A 39 -7.76 2.16 16.32
C VAL A 39 -8.62 2.40 15.08
N THR A 40 -9.23 3.58 14.99
CA THR A 40 -10.07 3.94 13.83
C THR A 40 -9.25 4.14 12.55
N HIS A 41 -9.90 4.16 11.39
CA HIS A 41 -9.26 4.40 10.09
C HIS A 41 -8.51 5.75 9.99
N THR A 42 -8.90 6.73 10.81
CA THR A 42 -8.19 8.02 10.94
C THR A 42 -7.01 7.98 11.89
N GLY A 43 -6.85 6.90 12.67
CA GLY A 43 -5.82 6.77 13.71
C GLY A 43 -6.28 7.16 15.11
N GLN A 44 -7.55 7.54 15.31
CA GLN A 44 -8.04 7.91 16.64
C GLN A 44 -8.19 6.70 17.56
N VAL A 45 -7.66 6.86 18.78
CA VAL A 45 -7.87 6.00 19.95
C VAL A 45 -7.81 6.89 21.21
N TYR A 46 -8.44 6.48 22.31
CA TYR A 46 -8.34 7.19 23.57
C TYR A 46 -7.10 6.75 24.35
N ASP A 47 -6.47 7.70 25.04
CA ASP A 47 -5.33 7.41 25.93
C ASP A 47 -5.76 6.52 27.10
N ASP A 48 -4.80 5.78 27.65
CA ASP A 48 -5.07 4.80 28.70
C ASP A 48 -5.69 5.42 29.97
N LYS A 49 -5.35 6.68 30.26
CA LYS A 49 -5.85 7.44 31.41
C LYS A 49 -7.06 8.33 31.09
N ASP A 50 -7.58 8.25 29.87
CA ASP A 50 -8.71 9.08 29.46
C ASP A 50 -10.03 8.54 30.02
N TYR A 51 -10.68 9.32 30.88
CA TYR A 51 -11.96 8.99 31.48
C TYR A 51 -13.06 8.75 30.44
N ARG A 52 -12.93 9.30 29.23
CA ARG A 52 -13.92 9.15 28.14
C ARG A 52 -14.09 7.70 27.69
N LYS A 53 -13.14 6.81 27.99
CA LYS A 53 -13.21 5.37 27.72
C LYS A 53 -14.32 4.65 28.48
N VAL A 54 -14.79 5.23 29.60
CA VAL A 54 -15.88 4.68 30.42
C VAL A 54 -17.13 4.34 29.60
N ARG A 55 -17.39 5.08 28.50
CA ARG A 55 -18.55 4.86 27.62
C ARG A 55 -18.54 3.50 26.89
N PHE A 56 -17.37 2.88 26.78
CA PHE A 56 -17.15 1.59 26.11
C PHE A 56 -16.88 0.46 27.11
N ILE A 57 -16.97 0.72 28.41
CA ILE A 57 -16.97 -0.37 29.38
C ILE A 57 -18.29 -1.14 29.19
N GLU A 58 -18.20 -2.47 29.06
CA GLU A 58 -19.32 -3.39 28.74
C GLU A 58 -20.01 -3.15 27.39
N ARG A 59 -19.48 -2.26 26.54
CA ARG A 59 -20.00 -1.95 25.20
C ARG A 59 -18.88 -2.04 24.16
N GLN A 60 -19.22 -2.32 22.91
CA GLN A 60 -18.22 -2.34 21.84
C GLN A 60 -18.04 -0.95 21.20
N LYS A 61 -16.78 -0.57 20.98
CA LYS A 61 -16.46 0.55 20.08
C LYS A 61 -16.58 0.07 18.64
N GLU A 62 -17.57 0.59 17.93
CA GLU A 62 -17.77 0.25 16.53
C GLU A 62 -16.73 0.96 15.65
N VAL A 63 -16.00 0.17 14.87
CA VAL A 63 -14.99 0.64 13.92
C VAL A 63 -15.18 -0.14 12.63
N ASN A 64 -15.24 0.56 11.50
CA ASN A 64 -15.23 -0.08 10.20
C ASN A 64 -13.87 -0.74 9.95
N GLU A 65 -13.84 -2.05 9.70
CA GLU A 65 -12.61 -2.82 9.49
C GLU A 65 -12.05 -2.68 8.07
N ASN A 66 -12.90 -2.25 7.12
CA ASN A 66 -12.52 -2.07 5.72
C ASN A 66 -12.00 -0.65 5.49
N PHE A 67 -10.69 -0.46 5.60
CA PHE A 67 -10.07 0.85 5.42
C PHE A 67 -9.91 1.18 3.93
N ALA A 68 -10.45 2.33 3.50
CA ALA A 68 -10.38 2.74 2.09
C ALA A 68 -8.94 2.97 1.59
N ILE A 69 -8.02 3.41 2.46
CA ILE A 69 -6.60 3.62 2.12
C ILE A 69 -5.96 2.33 1.60
N ASP A 70 -6.31 1.22 2.24
CA ASP A 70 -5.81 -0.11 1.97
C ASP A 70 -6.40 -0.66 0.66
N LEU A 71 -7.72 -0.54 0.50
CA LEU A 71 -8.43 -0.99 -0.69
C LEU A 71 -7.99 -0.23 -1.96
N ILE A 72 -7.73 1.07 -1.86
CA ILE A 72 -7.25 1.85 -3.01
C ILE A 72 -5.79 1.54 -3.33
N ALA A 73 -4.96 1.24 -2.33
CA ALA A 73 -3.59 0.83 -2.55
C ALA A 73 -3.47 -0.57 -3.19
N GLU A 74 -4.48 -1.43 -2.98
CA GLU A 74 -4.58 -2.76 -3.61
C GLU A 74 -4.95 -2.67 -5.10
N GLN A 75 -5.67 -1.61 -5.52
CA GLN A 75 -6.05 -1.44 -6.92
C GLN A 75 -4.82 -1.22 -7.82
N PRO A 76 -4.76 -1.87 -8.99
CA PRO A 76 -3.67 -1.70 -9.92
C PRO A 76 -3.67 -0.29 -10.53
N VAL A 77 -2.46 0.20 -10.86
CA VAL A 77 -2.30 1.43 -11.62
C VAL A 77 -2.77 1.17 -13.06
N SER A 78 -3.69 2.00 -13.55
CA SER A 78 -4.17 1.92 -14.94
C SER A 78 -3.17 2.60 -15.86
N ASP A 79 -2.59 1.82 -16.75
CA ASP A 79 -1.68 2.34 -17.74
C ASP A 79 -2.45 2.76 -19.01
N VAL A 80 -2.10 3.92 -19.57
CA VAL A 80 -2.76 4.52 -20.74
C VAL A 80 -1.73 5.07 -21.71
N GLU A 81 -2.05 5.14 -23.00
CA GLU A 81 -1.14 5.73 -24.00
C GLU A 81 -1.29 7.26 -24.10
N SER A 82 -2.46 7.79 -23.73
CA SER A 82 -2.79 9.20 -23.83
C SER A 82 -2.13 10.04 -22.74
N ARG A 83 -1.69 11.25 -23.11
CA ARG A 83 -1.15 12.27 -22.20
C ARG A 83 -2.17 12.79 -21.17
N VAL A 84 -3.46 12.83 -21.52
CA VAL A 84 -4.55 13.31 -20.66
C VAL A 84 -5.65 12.26 -20.63
N VAL A 85 -6.05 11.84 -19.42
CA VAL A 85 -7.13 10.84 -19.21
C VAL A 85 -8.35 11.52 -18.62
N SER A 86 -9.54 11.11 -19.08
CA SER A 86 -10.78 11.47 -18.40
C SER A 86 -11.24 10.36 -17.46
N CYS A 87 -11.50 10.71 -16.19
CA CYS A 87 -12.06 9.81 -15.19
C CYS A 87 -13.42 10.34 -14.74
N ASP A 88 -14.43 9.47 -14.74
CA ASP A 88 -15.79 9.71 -14.24
C ASP A 88 -16.15 8.77 -13.07
N GLY A 89 -15.23 7.89 -12.67
CA GLY A 89 -15.46 6.89 -11.62
C GLY A 89 -16.30 5.69 -12.05
N GLY A 90 -16.61 5.58 -13.35
CA GLY A 90 -17.44 4.52 -13.91
C GLY A 90 -18.94 4.79 -13.74
N GLY A 91 -19.75 4.24 -14.66
CA GLY A 91 -21.20 4.35 -14.61
C GLY A 91 -21.77 5.71 -15.01
N GLY A 92 -20.97 6.58 -15.66
CA GLY A 92 -21.41 7.87 -16.19
C GLY A 92 -21.94 8.81 -15.10
N ALA A 93 -23.26 8.89 -14.94
CA ALA A 93 -23.90 9.73 -13.93
C ALA A 93 -23.86 9.15 -12.50
N LEU A 94 -23.55 7.85 -12.34
CA LEU A 94 -23.48 7.19 -11.02
C LEU A 94 -22.12 7.39 -10.32
N GLY A 95 -21.12 7.87 -11.05
CA GLY A 95 -19.79 8.13 -10.53
C GLY A 95 -19.63 9.57 -10.03
N HIS A 96 -18.44 10.13 -10.23
CA HIS A 96 -18.14 11.51 -9.89
C HIS A 96 -18.13 12.40 -11.14
N PRO A 97 -18.13 13.75 -10.99
CA PRO A 97 -18.01 14.64 -12.13
C PRO A 97 -16.77 14.30 -12.98
N LYS A 98 -16.94 14.28 -14.29
CA LYS A 98 -15.86 13.97 -15.24
C LYS A 98 -14.70 14.94 -15.03
N VAL A 99 -13.53 14.41 -14.70
CA VAL A 99 -12.29 15.18 -14.54
C VAL A 99 -11.21 14.70 -15.49
N TYR A 100 -10.33 15.61 -15.85
CA TYR A 100 -9.19 15.36 -16.72
C TYR A 100 -7.90 15.38 -15.90
N ILE A 101 -7.11 14.32 -16.03
CA ILE A 101 -5.88 14.10 -15.27
C ILE A 101 -4.71 14.16 -16.25
N ASN A 102 -3.74 15.03 -15.96
CA ASN A 102 -2.53 15.17 -16.76
C ASN A 102 -1.48 14.14 -16.34
N LEU A 103 -0.90 13.45 -17.32
CA LEU A 103 0.10 12.40 -17.12
C LEU A 103 1.49 12.78 -17.63
N ASP A 104 1.73 14.07 -17.88
CA ASP A 104 2.99 14.62 -18.37
C ASP A 104 4.23 14.27 -17.53
N LYS A 105 4.03 13.90 -16.26
CA LYS A 105 5.11 13.60 -15.32
C LYS A 105 5.27 12.10 -15.17
N GLU A 106 6.19 11.50 -15.92
CA GLU A 106 6.49 10.06 -15.86
C GLU A 106 6.94 9.57 -14.47
N THR A 107 7.50 10.47 -13.66
CA THR A 107 8.01 10.15 -12.31
C THR A 107 6.91 9.88 -11.28
N LYS A 108 5.66 10.27 -11.54
CA LYS A 108 4.53 10.11 -10.60
C LYS A 108 3.30 9.62 -11.34
N THR A 109 2.52 8.76 -10.69
CA THR A 109 1.21 8.39 -11.19
C THR A 109 0.24 9.56 -11.01
N GLY A 110 -0.63 9.79 -12.00
CA GLY A 110 -1.73 10.75 -11.91
C GLY A 110 -2.87 10.14 -11.11
N THR A 111 -3.09 10.62 -9.90
CA THR A 111 -4.18 10.13 -9.05
C THR A 111 -5.46 10.92 -9.29
N CYS A 112 -6.59 10.22 -9.45
CA CYS A 112 -7.90 10.87 -9.47
C CYS A 112 -8.26 11.39 -8.07
N GLY A 113 -8.64 12.66 -7.97
CA GLY A 113 -9.03 13.28 -6.69
C GLY A 113 -10.34 12.77 -6.09
N TYR A 114 -11.10 11.95 -6.82
CA TYR A 114 -12.37 11.39 -6.37
C TYR A 114 -12.23 9.90 -6.06
N CYS A 115 -12.02 9.05 -7.08
CA CYS A 115 -11.90 7.61 -6.88
C CYS A 115 -10.59 7.17 -6.23
N GLY A 116 -9.55 8.00 -6.20
CA GLY A 116 -8.22 7.62 -5.72
C GLY A 116 -7.46 6.65 -6.65
N LEU A 117 -8.06 6.24 -7.77
CA LEU A 117 -7.40 5.43 -8.79
C LEU A 117 -6.21 6.17 -9.38
N GLN A 118 -5.18 5.40 -9.72
CA GLN A 118 -3.93 5.90 -10.25
C GLN A 118 -3.81 5.57 -11.72
N PHE A 119 -3.39 6.56 -12.50
CA PHE A 119 -3.15 6.43 -13.93
C PHE A 119 -1.68 6.72 -14.25
N ARG A 120 -1.14 6.08 -15.27
CA ARG A 120 0.23 6.33 -15.73
C ARG A 120 0.28 6.24 -17.25
N GLN A 121 1.09 7.11 -17.85
CA GLN A 121 1.33 7.02 -19.28
C GLN A 121 2.35 5.92 -19.58
N GLN A 122 1.98 4.96 -20.42
CA GLN A 122 2.91 4.00 -21.00
C GLN A 122 3.57 4.63 -22.23
N HIS A 123 4.90 4.72 -22.20
CA HIS A 123 5.71 5.10 -23.35
C HIS A 123 6.24 3.83 -24.01
N HIS A 124 6.19 3.79 -25.34
CA HIS A 124 6.78 2.71 -26.15
C HIS A 124 8.30 2.83 -26.23
#